data_AF-A0A0K8URA9-F1
#
_entry.id   AF-A0A0K8URA9-F1
#
_cell.length_a   1.000
_cell.length_b   1.000
_cell.length_c   1.000
_cell.angle_alpha   90.00
_cell.angle_beta   90.00
_cell.angle_gamma   90.00
#
_symmetry.space_group_name_H-M   'P 1'
#
loop_
_entity.id
_entity.type
_entity.pdbx_description
1 polymer ?
#
loop_
_entity_poly.entity_id
_entity_poly.type
_entity_poly.pdbx_seq_one_letter_code
_entity_poly.pdbx_strand_id
1 'polypeptide(L)'
;MYASYNKFDHNIHRDAMIVTTLDTFTSLISGFTIFGILGNLAYEIGTDDIGTVVKGGTGLAFISYPDAISKFKTLPQIFSVLFFLMLFILGIGSNIAMTSCTITAIRDNFPHIKQWHCALAISVISFFIGLAYVTPGGQFILT
;
A
#
# COMPACT_ATOMS: atom_id res chain seq x y z
N MET A 1 -3.44 18.62 2.89
CA MET A 1 -2.17 19.02 2.24
C MET A 1 -2.33 19.22 0.74
N TYR A 2 -2.62 18.19 -0.08
CA TYR A 2 -2.64 18.33 -1.54
C TYR A 2 -3.57 19.44 -2.05
N ALA A 3 -4.76 19.59 -1.44
CA ALA A 3 -5.67 20.68 -1.75
C ALA A 3 -5.12 22.09 -1.42
N SER A 4 -4.11 22.21 -0.54
CA SER A 4 -3.48 23.49 -0.20
C SER A 4 -2.64 24.06 -1.35
N TYR A 5 -2.29 23.23 -2.34
CA TYR A 5 -1.59 23.65 -3.56
C TYR A 5 -2.55 23.95 -4.72
N ASN A 6 -3.88 23.79 -4.53
CA ASN A 6 -4.85 24.15 -5.54
C ASN A 6 -5.06 25.66 -5.60
N LYS A 7 -5.54 26.14 -6.76
CA LYS A 7 -6.01 27.52 -6.92
C LYS A 7 -7.23 27.76 -6.04
N PHE A 8 -7.39 28.98 -5.54
CA PHE A 8 -8.46 29.34 -4.57
C PHE A 8 -9.88 29.09 -5.11
N ASP A 9 -10.11 29.28 -6.41
CA ASP A 9 -11.40 29.07 -7.07
C ASP A 9 -11.53 27.67 -7.73
N HIS A 10 -10.67 26.72 -7.37
CA HIS A 10 -10.70 25.38 -7.93
C HIS A 10 -11.83 24.56 -7.31
N ASN A 11 -12.63 23.88 -8.15
CA ASN A 11 -13.78 23.09 -7.69
C ASN A 11 -13.33 21.78 -7.02
N ILE A 12 -13.03 21.87 -5.73
CA ILE A 12 -12.62 20.74 -4.89
C ILE A 12 -13.72 19.69 -4.72
N HIS A 13 -15.00 20.05 -4.83
CA HIS A 13 -16.11 19.12 -4.65
C HIS A 13 -16.13 18.07 -5.76
N ARG A 14 -15.86 18.48 -7.01
CA ARG A 14 -15.77 17.55 -8.14
C ARG A 14 -14.61 16.57 -7.96
N ASP A 15 -13.43 17.08 -7.60
CA ASP A 15 -12.25 16.25 -7.40
C ASP A 15 -12.45 15.26 -6.25
N ALA A 16 -12.99 15.74 -5.12
CA ALA A 16 -13.30 14.89 -3.98
C ALA A 16 -14.28 13.77 -4.35
N MET A 17 -15.35 14.09 -5.08
CA MET A 17 -16.33 13.09 -5.52
C MET A 17 -15.72 12.05 -6.48
N ILE A 18 -14.85 12.48 -7.41
CA ILE A 18 -14.17 11.57 -8.32
C ILE A 18 -13.22 10.64 -7.54
N VAL A 19 -12.39 11.19 -6.65
CA VAL A 19 -11.41 10.42 -5.89
C VAL A 19 -12.09 9.39 -4.98
N THR A 20 -13.13 9.76 -4.23
CA THR A 20 -13.83 8.83 -3.34
C THR A 20 -14.57 7.74 -4.10
N THR A 21 -15.17 8.08 -5.24
CA THR A 21 -15.86 7.09 -6.09
C THR A 21 -14.86 6.10 -6.69
N LEU A 22 -13.73 6.58 -7.23
CA LEU A 22 -12.69 5.72 -7.80
C LEU A 22 -12.03 4.83 -6.75
N ASP A 23 -11.77 5.35 -5.55
CA ASP A 23 -11.20 4.60 -4.43
C ASP A 23 -12.14 3.45 -4.00
N THR A 24 -13.43 3.76 -3.85
CA THR A 24 -14.45 2.77 -3.50
C THR A 24 -14.54 1.69 -4.59
N PHE A 25 -14.60 2.09 -5.86
CA PHE A 25 -14.71 1.15 -6.97
C PHE A 25 -13.47 0.27 -7.12
N THR A 26 -12.28 0.84 -6.96
CA THR A 26 -11.01 0.09 -6.96
C THR A 26 -10.97 -0.90 -5.81
N SER A 27 -11.42 -0.49 -4.62
CA SER A 27 -11.50 -1.37 -3.45
C SER A 27 -12.48 -2.53 -3.67
N LEU A 28 -13.63 -2.28 -4.31
CA LEU A 28 -14.60 -3.33 -4.66
C LEU A 28 -14.02 -4.32 -5.69
N ILE A 29 -13.41 -3.84 -6.76
CA ILE A 29 -12.76 -4.70 -7.77
C ILE A 29 -11.63 -5.52 -7.13
N SER A 30 -10.82 -4.88 -6.29
CA SER A 30 -9.76 -5.56 -5.54
C SER A 30 -10.33 -6.67 -4.66
N GLY A 31 -11.41 -6.40 -3.92
CA GLY A 31 -12.12 -7.39 -3.12
C GLY A 31 -12.59 -8.60 -3.92
N PHE A 32 -13.29 -8.38 -5.04
CA PHE A 32 -13.72 -9.48 -5.91
C PHE A 32 -12.54 -10.27 -6.48
N THR A 33 -11.46 -9.59 -6.85
CA THR A 33 -10.25 -10.23 -7.38
C THR A 33 -9.54 -11.07 -6.31
N ILE A 34 -9.39 -10.54 -5.09
CA ILE A 34 -8.79 -11.23 -3.94
C ILE A 34 -9.57 -12.50 -3.62
N PHE A 35 -10.89 -12.39 -3.41
CA PHE A 35 -11.70 -13.55 -3.08
C PHE A 35 -11.82 -14.55 -4.23
N GLY A 36 -11.80 -14.10 -5.49
CA GLY A 36 -11.78 -14.98 -6.66
C GLY A 36 -10.51 -15.82 -6.75
N ILE A 37 -9.34 -15.22 -6.55
CA ILE A 37 -8.04 -15.93 -6.59
C ILE A 37 -7.92 -16.90 -5.40
N LEU A 38 -8.29 -16.45 -4.20
CA LEU A 38 -8.24 -17.30 -2.99
C LEU A 38 -9.25 -18.44 -3.04
N GLY A 39 -10.45 -18.21 -3.59
CA GLY A 39 -11.43 -19.26 -3.82
C GLY A 39 -10.93 -20.32 -4.79
N ASN A 40 -10.26 -19.92 -5.87
CA ASN A 40 -9.61 -20.87 -6.79
C ASN A 40 -8.49 -21.65 -6.10
N LEU A 41 -7.70 -21.00 -5.24
CA LEU A 41 -6.66 -21.67 -4.45
C LEU A 41 -7.26 -22.72 -3.50
N ALA A 42 -8.33 -22.39 -2.78
CA ALA A 42 -9.01 -23.32 -1.89
C ALA A 42 -9.55 -24.56 -2.65
N TYR A 43 -10.10 -24.34 -3.84
CA TYR A 43 -10.55 -25.41 -4.74
C TYR A 43 -9.39 -26.32 -5.19
N GLU A 44 -8.22 -25.77 -5.53
CA GLU A 44 -7.06 -26.56 -5.96
C GLU A 44 -6.39 -27.34 -4.83
N ILE A 45 -6.37 -26.81 -3.61
CA ILE A 45 -5.79 -27.50 -2.43
C ILE A 45 -6.79 -28.51 -1.84
N GLY A 46 -8.07 -28.44 -2.23
CA GLY A 46 -9.12 -29.34 -1.72
C GLY A 46 -9.52 -29.01 -0.28
N THR A 47 -9.46 -27.74 0.11
CA THR A 47 -9.84 -27.27 1.45
C THR A 47 -11.21 -26.62 1.39
N ASP A 48 -12.18 -27.15 2.15
CA ASP A 48 -13.51 -26.53 2.25
C ASP A 48 -13.51 -25.27 3.16
N ASP A 49 -12.46 -25.08 3.96
CA ASP A 49 -12.32 -23.94 4.87
C ASP A 49 -11.45 -22.82 4.26
N ILE A 50 -12.11 -21.79 3.74
CA ILE A 50 -11.49 -20.57 3.22
C ILE A 50 -10.70 -19.83 4.32
N GLY A 51 -11.04 -20.01 5.60
CA GLY A 51 -10.32 -19.42 6.72
C GLY A 51 -8.86 -19.86 6.81
N THR A 52 -8.53 -21.05 6.30
CA THR A 52 -7.15 -21.57 6.29
C THR A 52 -6.27 -20.90 5.24
N VAL A 53 -6.86 -20.44 4.13
CA VAL A 53 -6.14 -19.74 3.05
C VAL A 53 -6.13 -18.22 3.24
N VAL A 54 -7.07 -17.66 4.00
CA VAL A 54 -7.13 -16.23 4.32
C VAL A 54 -6.33 -15.94 5.59
N LYS A 55 -5.01 -15.79 5.46
CA LYS A 55 -4.20 -15.20 6.55
C LYS A 55 -4.41 -13.70 6.54
N GLY A 56 -5.00 -13.14 7.60
CA GLY A 56 -5.26 -11.70 7.68
C GLY A 56 -3.99 -10.83 7.57
N GLY A 57 -4.17 -9.58 7.16
CA GLY A 57 -3.09 -8.58 7.12
C GLY A 57 -2.03 -8.86 6.05
N THR A 58 -0.76 -8.71 6.42
CA THR A 58 0.40 -8.91 5.53
C THR A 58 0.55 -10.36 5.07
N GLY A 59 0.07 -11.33 5.86
CA GLY A 59 0.09 -12.74 5.51
C GLY A 59 -0.71 -13.06 4.23
N LEU A 60 -1.77 -12.29 3.95
CA LEU A 60 -2.58 -12.47 2.74
C LEU A 60 -1.74 -12.22 1.49
N ALA A 61 -1.08 -11.06 1.46
CA ALA A 61 -0.34 -10.58 0.30
C ALA A 61 1.00 -11.31 0.11
N PHE A 62 1.68 -11.72 1.18
CA PHE A 62 3.03 -12.30 1.11
C PHE A 62 3.11 -13.81 1.29
N ILE A 63 2.01 -14.49 1.63
CA ILE A 63 1.96 -15.95 1.77
C ILE A 63 0.89 -16.52 0.84
N SER A 64 -0.38 -16.20 1.09
CA SER A 64 -1.50 -16.81 0.36
C SER A 64 -1.51 -16.46 -1.13
N TYR A 65 -1.14 -15.22 -1.48
CA TYR A 65 -1.10 -14.76 -2.86
C TYR A 65 0.02 -15.39 -3.70
N PRO A 66 1.28 -15.43 -3.25
CA PRO A 66 2.33 -16.17 -3.93
C PRO A 66 2.00 -17.65 -4.10
N ASP A 67 1.39 -18.27 -3.08
CA ASP A 67 0.92 -19.66 -3.16
C ASP A 67 -0.12 -19.81 -4.27
N ALA A 68 -1.10 -18.91 -4.38
CA ALA A 68 -2.10 -18.91 -5.45
C ALA A 68 -1.47 -18.73 -6.84
N ILE A 69 -0.56 -17.77 -7.00
CA ILE A 69 0.10 -17.48 -8.28
C ILE A 69 0.97 -18.66 -8.71
N SER A 70 1.63 -19.36 -7.77
CA SER A 70 2.45 -20.54 -8.08
C SER A 70 1.67 -21.69 -8.72
N LYS A 71 0.35 -21.74 -8.50
CA LYS A 71 -0.57 -22.74 -9.05
C LYS A 71 -1.09 -22.38 -10.44
N PHE A 72 -0.84 -21.16 -10.93
CA PHE A 72 -1.29 -20.77 -12.26
C PHE A 72 -0.57 -21.58 -13.34
N LYS A 73 -1.35 -22.22 -14.21
CA LYS A 73 -0.85 -23.03 -15.33
C LYS A 73 -0.19 -22.18 -16.43
N THR A 74 -0.54 -20.90 -16.53
CA THR A 74 -0.05 -19.99 -17.57
C THR A 74 0.78 -18.86 -16.98
N LEU A 75 2.07 -18.84 -17.31
CA LEU A 75 3.02 -17.75 -17.04
C LEU A 75 2.99 -17.17 -15.60
N PRO A 76 3.11 -18.02 -14.55
CA PRO A 76 3.02 -17.57 -13.16
C PRO A 76 4.07 -16.51 -12.79
N GLN A 77 5.23 -16.51 -13.44
CA GLN A 77 6.31 -15.55 -13.21
C GLN A 77 5.90 -14.12 -13.55
N ILE A 78 5.16 -13.91 -14.65
CA ILE A 78 4.70 -12.57 -15.05
C ILE A 78 3.69 -12.04 -14.04
N PHE A 79 2.74 -12.88 -13.62
CA PHE A 79 1.74 -12.49 -12.61
C PHE A 79 2.37 -12.19 -11.26
N SER A 80 3.39 -12.93 -10.85
CA SER A 80 4.15 -12.65 -9.63
C SER A 80 4.81 -11.27 -9.68
N VAL A 81 5.50 -10.95 -10.79
CA VAL A 81 6.13 -9.63 -10.97
C VAL A 81 5.09 -8.51 -10.97
N LEU A 82 3.98 -8.66 -11.69
CA LEU A 82 2.92 -7.66 -11.75
C LEU A 82 2.27 -7.44 -10.37
N PHE A 83 2.04 -8.50 -9.61
CA PHE A 83 1.46 -8.43 -8.28
C PHE A 83 2.36 -7.69 -7.29
N PHE A 84 3.65 -8.05 -7.23
CA PHE A 84 4.59 -7.36 -6.35
C PHE A 84 4.88 -5.93 -6.80
N LEU A 85 4.93 -5.67 -8.11
CA LEU A 85 5.06 -4.33 -8.65
C LEU A 85 3.84 -3.47 -8.28
N MET A 86 2.62 -4.03 -8.34
CA MET A 86 1.41 -3.36 -7.89
C MET A 86 1.52 -2.96 -6.41
N LEU A 87 1.88 -3.90 -5.53
CA LEU A 87 2.07 -3.62 -4.09
C LEU A 87 3.13 -2.55 -3.85
N PHE A 88 4.23 -2.60 -4.60
CA PHE A 88 5.31 -1.63 -4.52
C PHE A 88 4.88 -0.21 -4.91
N ILE A 89 4.18 -0.07 -6.06
CA ILE A 89 3.65 1.22 -6.51
C ILE A 89 2.64 1.76 -5.51
N LEU A 90 1.76 0.91 -4.97
CA LEU A 90 0.75 1.30 -3.98
C LEU A 90 1.40 1.81 -2.68
N GLY A 91 2.45 1.12 -2.22
CA GLY A 91 3.22 1.51 -1.04
C GLY A 91 3.99 2.83 -1.25
N ILE A 92 4.67 2.99 -2.38
CA ILE A 92 5.41 4.22 -2.69
C ILE A 92 4.50 5.43 -2.82
N GLY A 93 3.39 5.30 -3.55
CA GLY A 93 2.45 6.41 -3.73
C GLY A 93 1.92 6.94 -2.39
N SER A 94 1.57 6.01 -1.49
CA SER A 94 1.11 6.34 -0.13
C SER A 94 2.22 6.98 0.71
N ASN A 95 3.45 6.47 0.63
CA ASN A 95 4.57 6.99 1.40
C ASN A 95 4.98 8.41 0.97
N ILE A 96 4.96 8.69 -0.34
CA ILE A 96 5.20 10.05 -0.87
C ILE A 96 4.15 11.03 -0.33
N ALA A 97 2.88 10.61 -0.27
CA ALA A 97 1.81 11.43 0.28
C ALA A 97 1.99 11.75 1.76
N MET A 98 2.30 10.75 2.57
CA MET A 98 2.57 10.94 4.00
C MET A 98 3.79 11.83 4.24
N THR A 99 4.90 11.54 3.57
CA THR A 99 6.16 12.30 3.73
C THR A 99 5.97 13.76 3.32
N SER A 100 5.28 14.02 2.22
CA SER A 100 4.97 15.38 1.77
C SER A 100 4.10 16.12 2.80
N CYS A 101 3.14 15.41 3.42
CA CYS A 101 2.27 15.96 4.47
C CYS A 101 3.09 16.41 5.68
N THR A 102 3.98 15.56 6.16
CA THR A 102 4.87 15.89 7.28
C THR A 102 5.80 17.05 6.95
N ILE A 103 6.40 17.08 5.74
CA ILE A 103 7.25 18.19 5.30
C ILE A 103 6.46 19.50 5.29
N THR A 104 5.23 19.49 4.76
CA THR A 104 4.40 20.70 4.66
C THR A 104 4.04 21.20 6.07
N ALA A 105 3.59 20.31 6.96
CA ALA A 105 3.26 20.67 8.34
C ALA A 105 4.45 21.28 9.10
N ILE A 106 5.67 20.78 8.90
CA ILE A 106 6.89 21.36 9.50
C ILE A 106 7.18 22.74 8.93
N ARG A 107 7.06 22.91 7.61
CA ARG A 107 7.35 24.19 6.95
C ARG A 107 6.33 25.28 7.26
N ASP A 108 5.08 24.90 7.52
CA ASP A 108 4.03 25.83 7.94
C ASP A 108 4.34 26.44 9.33
N ASN A 109 4.99 25.67 10.22
CA ASN A 109 5.39 26.14 11.55
C ASN A 109 6.79 26.81 11.57
N PHE A 110 7.70 26.37 10.70
CA PHE A 110 9.09 26.84 10.65
C PHE A 110 9.49 27.26 9.21
N PRO A 111 9.09 28.46 8.77
CA PRO A 111 9.25 28.90 7.37
C PRO A 111 10.71 29.08 6.93
N HIS A 112 11.64 29.21 7.87
CA HIS A 112 13.08 29.38 7.60
C HIS A 112 13.77 28.09 7.14
N ILE A 113 13.17 26.92 7.35
CA ILE A 113 13.80 25.64 7.01
C ILE A 113 13.56 25.30 5.53
N LYS A 114 14.65 25.04 4.79
CA LYS A 114 14.54 24.62 3.39
C LYS A 114 14.00 23.19 3.29
N GLN A 115 13.14 22.94 2.31
CA GLN A 115 12.47 21.66 2.09
C GLN A 115 13.41 20.46 2.05
N TRP A 116 14.56 20.57 1.41
CA TRP A 116 15.51 19.46 1.29
C TRP A 116 16.12 19.05 2.64
N HIS A 117 16.31 20.00 3.58
CA HIS A 117 16.79 19.68 4.92
C HIS A 117 15.71 18.92 5.72
N CYS A 118 14.43 19.33 5.62
CA CYS A 118 13.33 18.59 6.24
C CYS A 118 13.21 17.17 5.67
N ALA A 119 13.28 17.04 4.34
CA ALA A 119 13.22 15.74 3.67
C ALA A 119 14.37 14.82 4.07
N LEU A 120 15.60 15.35 4.14
CA LEU A 120 16.77 14.60 4.59
C LEU A 120 16.61 14.17 6.05
N ALA A 121 16.21 15.07 6.94
CA ALA A 121 16.02 14.76 8.36
C ALA A 121 14.96 13.65 8.57
N ILE A 122 13.79 13.79 7.92
CA ILE A 122 12.73 12.77 7.99
C ILE A 122 13.25 11.44 7.43
N SER A 123 13.92 11.45 6.27
CA SER A 123 14.44 10.22 5.66
C SER A 123 15.47 9.51 6.55
N VAL A 124 16.36 10.26 7.21
CA VAL A 124 17.37 9.70 8.11
C VAL A 124 16.71 9.11 9.36
N ILE A 125 15.78 9.84 9.99
CA ILE A 125 15.04 9.37 11.16
C ILE A 125 14.23 8.11 10.82
N SER A 126 13.47 8.15 9.72
CA SER A 126 12.69 7.01 9.24
C SER A 126 13.56 5.82 8.87
N PHE A 127 14.79 6.02 8.38
CA PHE A 127 15.74 4.93 8.12
C PHE A 127 16.17 4.22 9.40
N PHE A 128 16.51 4.96 10.46
CA PHE A 128 16.90 4.37 11.75
C PHE A 128 15.75 3.65 12.43
N ILE A 129 14.53 4.22 12.39
CA ILE A 129 13.32 3.53 12.88
C ILE A 129 13.05 2.29 12.02
N GLY A 130 13.18 2.43 10.70
CA GLY A 130 13.07 1.34 9.72
C GLY A 130 13.96 0.15 10.04
N LEU A 131 15.17 0.39 10.53
CA LEU A 131 16.12 -0.66 10.88
C LEU A 131 15.58 -1.60 11.96
N ALA A 132 14.77 -1.10 12.90
CA ALA A 132 14.12 -1.94 13.92
C ALA A 132 13.18 -2.99 13.29
N TYR A 133 12.48 -2.63 12.19
CA TYR A 133 11.57 -3.53 11.48
C TYR A 133 12.27 -4.58 10.61
N VAL A 134 13.54 -4.39 10.27
CA VAL A 134 14.34 -5.36 9.48
C VAL A 134 14.96 -6.45 10.38
N THR A 135 14.91 -6.29 11.70
CA THR A 135 15.40 -7.31 12.63
C THR A 135 14.51 -8.57 12.63
N PRO A 136 15.00 -9.74 13.09
CA PRO A 136 14.20 -10.96 13.16
C PRO A 136 12.92 -10.83 14.00
N GLY A 137 12.88 -9.87 14.93
CA GLY A 137 11.69 -9.55 15.74
C GLY A 137 10.78 -8.49 15.12
N GLY A 138 11.14 -7.91 13.97
CA GLY A 138 10.45 -6.76 13.38
C GLY A 138 8.97 -7.01 13.07
N GLN A 139 8.61 -8.25 12.69
CA GLN A 139 7.22 -8.62 12.46
C GLN A 139 6.35 -8.52 13.72
N PHE A 140 6.92 -8.77 14.92
CA PHE A 140 6.23 -8.59 16.20
C PHE A 140 6.06 -7.12 16.59
N ILE A 141 6.87 -6.21 16.04
CA ILE A 141 6.71 -4.76 16.26
C ILE A 141 5.57 -4.21 15.38
N LEU A 142 5.28 -4.89 14.26
CA LEU A 142 4.22 -4.52 13.32
C LEU A 142 2.85 -5.14 13.63
N THR A 143 2.81 -6.21 14.43
CA THR A 143 1.61 -7.02 14.73
C THR A 143 1.19 -6.80 16.18
#